data_AF-A0A971Z8K4-F1
#
_entry.id   AF-A0A971Z8K4-F1
#
_cell.length_a   1.000
_cell.length_b   1.000
_cell.length_c   1.000
_cell.angle_alpha   90.00
_cell.angle_beta   90.00
_cell.angle_gamma   90.00
#
_symmetry.space_group_name_H-M   'P 1'
#
loop_
_entity.id
_entity.type
_entity.pdbx_description
1 polymer ?
#
loop_
_entity_poly.entity_id
_entity_poly.type
_entity_poly.pdbx_seq_one_letter_code
_entity_poly.pdbx_strand_id
1 'polypeptide(L)' 'MEVLTEARDEWMQAQNYFENVSEPDLVDYAIYRLEAARRRYMYLMKQARISGIRNEQIFKEEIIN' A
#
# COMPACT_ATOMS: atom_id res chain seq x y z
N MET A 1 -4.75 12.40 6.78
CA MET A 1 -4.76 11.13 7.54
C MET A 1 -5.56 10.07 6.80
N GLU A 2 -6.81 10.36 6.45
CA GLU A 2 -7.67 9.52 5.59
C GLU A 2 -6.95 9.01 4.32
N VAL A 3 -6.29 9.90 3.57
CA VAL A 3 -5.53 9.55 2.35
C VAL A 3 -4.43 8.48 2.56
N LEU A 4 -3.77 8.47 3.73
CA LEU A 4 -2.76 7.44 4.04
C LEU A 4 -3.41 6.10 4.34
N THR A 5 -4.50 6.11 5.09
CA THR A 5 -5.29 4.91 5.39
C THR A 5 -5.88 4.32 4.12
N GLU A 6 -6.47 5.14 3.26
CA GLU A 6 -6.98 4.73 1.95
C GLU A 6 -5.89 4.10 1.08
N ALA A 7 -4.71 4.73 1.00
CA ALA A 7 -3.60 4.19 0.21
C ALA A 7 -3.07 2.86 0.77
N ARG A 8 -3.12 2.67 2.09
CA ARG A 8 -2.79 1.38 2.73
C ARG A 8 -3.84 0.33 2.41
N ASP A 9 -5.11 0.68 2.54
CA ASP A 9 -6.22 -0.25 2.29
C ASP A 9 -6.27 -0.64 0.80
N GLU A 10 -5.93 0.28 -0.12
CA GLU A 10 -5.74 0.00 -1.54
C GLU A 10 -4.58 -0.99 -1.76
N TRP A 11 -3.45 -0.80 -1.08
CA TRP A 11 -2.33 -1.72 -1.15
C TRP A 11 -2.68 -3.13 -0.63
N MET A 12 -3.34 -3.23 0.52
CA MET A 12 -3.82 -4.51 1.06
C MET A 12 -4.79 -5.21 0.12
N GLN A 13 -5.72 -4.46 -0.50
CA GLN A 13 -6.64 -5.03 -1.49
C GLN A 13 -5.92 -5.52 -2.75
N ALA A 14 -4.91 -4.78 -3.23
CA ALA A 14 -4.10 -5.19 -4.37
C ALA A 14 -3.26 -6.43 -4.06
N GLN A 15 -2.73 -6.53 -2.84
CA GLN A 15 -2.02 -7.73 -2.38
C GLN A 15 -2.97 -8.94 -2.33
N ASN A 16 -4.13 -8.81 -1.70
CA ASN A 16 -5.13 -9.88 -1.67
C ASN A 16 -5.57 -10.30 -3.07
N TYR A 17 -5.73 -9.35 -4.00
CA TYR A 17 -6.03 -9.68 -5.40
C TYR A 17 -4.89 -10.47 -6.07
N PHE A 18 -3.64 -10.05 -5.89
CA PHE A 18 -2.47 -10.76 -6.42
C PHE A 18 -2.32 -12.17 -5.86
N GLU A 19 -2.59 -12.37 -4.57
CA GLU A 19 -2.50 -13.68 -3.91
C GLU A 19 -3.61 -14.65 -4.38
N ASN A 20 -4.74 -14.14 -4.86
CA ASN A 20 -5.91 -14.95 -5.21
C ASN A 20 -6.24 -15.00 -6.71
N VAL A 21 -5.54 -14.24 -7.56
CA VAL A 21 -5.79 -14.28 -9.01
C VAL A 21 -5.44 -15.66 -9.57
N SER A 22 -6.37 -16.25 -10.31
CA SER A 22 -6.20 -17.60 -10.88
C SER A 22 -6.14 -17.59 -12.41
N GLU A 23 -6.65 -16.52 -13.01
CA GLU A 23 -6.68 -16.26 -14.43
C GLU A 23 -5.27 -15.86 -14.91
N PRO A 24 -4.60 -16.68 -15.74
CA PRO A 24 -3.23 -16.40 -16.18
C PRO A 24 -3.08 -15.04 -16.87
N ASP A 25 -4.08 -14.64 -17.66
CA ASP A 25 -4.10 -13.37 -18.40
C ASP A 25 -4.19 -12.13 -17.48
N LEU A 26 -4.54 -12.33 -16.20
CA LEU A 26 -4.67 -11.25 -15.21
C LEU A 26 -3.49 -11.15 -14.26
N VAL A 27 -2.52 -12.08 -14.31
CA VAL A 27 -1.37 -12.11 -13.40
C VAL A 27 -0.51 -10.86 -13.55
N ASP A 28 -0.17 -10.47 -14.78
CA ASP A 28 0.63 -9.26 -15.04
C ASP A 28 -0.09 -7.99 -14.55
N TYR A 29 -1.41 -7.93 -14.73
CA TYR A 29 -2.22 -6.86 -14.19
C TYR A 29 -2.18 -6.85 -12.66
N ALA A 30 -2.28 -8.01 -12.02
CA ALA A 30 -2.21 -8.13 -10.56
C ALA A 30 -0.86 -7.66 -10.00
N ILE A 31 0.25 -8.04 -10.66
CA ILE A 31 1.61 -7.58 -10.31
C ILE A 31 1.71 -6.06 -10.44
N TYR A 32 1.27 -5.50 -11.56
CA TYR A 32 1.32 -4.06 -11.80
C TYR A 32 0.51 -3.29 -10.76
N ARG A 33 -0.71 -3.77 -10.46
CA ARG A 33 -1.61 -3.15 -9.49
C ARG A 33 -1.01 -3.15 -8.08
N LEU A 34 -0.45 -4.28 -7.65
CA LEU A 34 0.24 -4.41 -6.36
C LEU A 34 1.39 -3.41 -6.24
N GLU A 35 2.28 -3.37 -7.25
CA GLU A 35 3.44 -2.47 -7.22
C GLU A 35 3.03 -0.99 -7.28
N ALA A 36 2.00 -0.64 -8.05
CA ALA A 36 1.48 0.72 -8.12
C ALA A 36 0.94 1.19 -6.76
N ALA A 37 0.10 0.38 -6.12
CA ALA A 37 -0.50 0.70 -4.81
C ALA A 37 0.58 0.81 -3.72
N ARG A 38 1.54 -0.14 -3.69
CA ARG A 38 2.67 -0.11 -2.75
C ARG A 38 3.50 1.17 -2.90
N ARG A 39 3.87 1.53 -4.14
CA ARG A 39 4.64 2.76 -4.42
C ARG A 39 3.90 4.02 -4.01
N ARG A 40 2.59 4.09 -4.26
CA ARG A 40 1.74 5.20 -3.85
C ARG A 40 1.74 5.36 -2.32
N TYR A 41 1.51 4.28 -1.59
CA TYR A 41 1.53 4.30 -0.12
C TYR A 41 2.89 4.75 0.43
N MET A 42 3.99 4.17 -0.06
CA MET A 42 5.36 4.56 0.34
C MET A 42 5.66 6.04 0.06
N TYR A 43 5.23 6.55 -1.10
CA TYR A 43 5.39 7.97 -1.43
C TYR A 43 4.63 8.87 -0.45
N LEU A 44 3.36 8.59 -0.19
CA LEU A 44 2.53 9.38 0.73
C LEU A 44 3.10 9.34 2.15
N MET A 45 3.60 8.18 2.59
CA MET A 45 4.31 8.02 3.85
C MET A 45 5.54 8.92 3.95
N LYS A 46 6.36 8.96 2.89
CA LYS A 46 7.50 9.86 2.81
C LYS A 46 7.08 11.33 2.90
N GLN A 47 6.00 11.73 2.21
CA GLN A 47 5.49 13.11 2.28
C GLN A 47 4.99 13.49 3.67
N ALA A 48 4.29 12.58 4.36
CA ALA A 48 3.81 12.81 5.72
C ALA A 48 4.96 13.02 6.72
N ARG A 49 6.05 12.24 6.59
CA ARG A 49 7.27 12.41 7.38
C ARG A 49 7.92 13.76 7.14
N ILE A 50 8.07 14.17 5.88
CA ILE A 50 8.65 15.48 5.51
C ILE A 50 7.80 16.61 6.10
N SER A 51 6.48 16.45 6.11
CA SER A 51 5.54 17.45 6.63
C SER A 51 5.43 17.48 8.16
N GLY A 52 6.22 16.66 8.88
CA GLY A 52 6.19 16.59 10.34
C GLY A 52 4.93 15.93 10.92
N ILE A 53 4.10 15.30 10.08
CA ILE A 53 2.89 14.60 10.52
C ILE A 53 3.32 13.26 11.15
N ARG A 54 3.25 13.15 12.48
CA ARG A 54 3.42 11.89 13.21
C ARG A 54 2.06 11.27 13.50
N ASN A 55 1.79 10.10 12.93
CA ASN A 55 0.70 9.23 13.39
C ASN A 55 1.28 7.95 13.99
N GLU A 56 1.23 7.83 15.32
CA GLU A 56 1.77 6.71 16.09
C GLU A 56 1.19 5.35 15.69
N GLN A 57 -0.03 5.30 15.15
CA GLN A 57 -0.64 4.05 14.67
C GLN A 57 0.03 3.50 13.40
N ILE A 58 0.52 4.37 12.51
CA ILE A 58 1.11 3.94 11.22
C ILE A 58 2.55 3.48 11.41
N PHE A 59 3.30 4.06 12.34
CA PHE A 59 4.69 3.69 12.61
C PHE A 59 4.85 2.40 13.43
N LYS A 60 3.80 1.93 14.12
CA LYS A 60 3.83 0.63 14.82
C LYS A 60 3.87 -0.56 13.86
N GLU A 61 3.30 -0.42 12.66
CA GLU A 61 3.25 -1.49 11.65
C GLU A 61 4.60 -1.68 10.91
N GLU A 62 5.53 -0.70 10.96
CA GLU A 62 6.89 -0.85 10.41
C GLU A 62 7.78 -1.81 11.22
N ILE A 63 7.40 -2.18 12.44
CA ILE A 63 8.20 -3.06 13.31
C ILE A 63 7.85 -4.54 13.10
N ILE A 64 6.75 -4.84 12.39
CA ILE A 64 6.16 -6.19 12.30
C ILE A 64 6.35 -6.84 10.92
N ASN A 65 6.87 -6.12 9.91
CA ASN A 65 7.22 -6.65 8.58
C ASN A 65 8.73 -6.75 8.37
#